data_AF-A0A4D5RV83-F1
#
_entry.id   AF-A0A4D5RV83-F1
#
_cell.length_a   1.000
_cell.length_b   1.000
_cell.length_c   1.000
_cell.angle_alpha   90.00
_cell.angle_beta   90.00
_cell.angle_gamma   90.00
#
_symmetry.space_group_name_H-M   'P 1'
#
loop_
_entity.id
_entity.type
_entity.pdbx_description
1 polymer ?
#
loop_
_entity_poly.entity_id
_entity_poly.type
_entity_poly.pdbx_seq_one_letter_code
_entity_poly.pdbx_strand_id
1 'polypeptide(L)'
;MCVLGLCTLISSQGSRPQSLTEMASQVVPSLLVLFDGLKRAYAYRAQDDEDSDDEEEEDDDYEGEVLDSDEDDVEGQDYLQRLARQAKKESPFPVTSATIEDDQEDDDEDDEEDDDEEETALESFTTPLDEEDCPVDEYMVFKEVMQAIQSTDPMWFNALTSGLSGEQQKALQEVYLLADQRRAAAESRRIEKSGGYVFQNQTVPTSFNFGGAPLC
;
A
#
# COMPACT_ATOMS: atom_id res chain seq x y z
N MET A 1 0.10 -10.75 -6.72
CA MET A 1 -0.60 -11.63 -7.70
C MET A 1 0.23 -12.14 -8.90
N CYS A 2 0.76 -11.28 -9.79
CA CYS A 2 1.40 -11.74 -11.04
C CYS A 2 2.59 -12.70 -10.86
N VAL A 3 3.43 -12.45 -9.85
CA VAL A 3 4.59 -13.31 -9.52
C VAL A 3 4.14 -14.74 -9.20
N LEU A 4 3.11 -14.89 -8.36
CA LEU A 4 2.57 -16.20 -7.97
C LEU A 4 2.00 -16.98 -9.16
N GLY A 5 1.29 -16.28 -10.07
CA GLY A 5 0.77 -16.88 -11.30
C GLY A 5 1.87 -17.43 -12.19
N LEU A 6 2.94 -16.65 -12.41
CA LEU A 6 4.10 -17.09 -13.18
C LEU A 6 4.86 -18.24 -12.50
N CYS A 7 5.02 -18.19 -11.17
CA CYS A 7 5.62 -19.28 -10.40
C CYS A 7 4.82 -20.59 -10.54
N THR A 8 3.50 -20.49 -10.52
CA THR A 8 2.60 -21.64 -10.76
C THR A 8 2.76 -22.17 -12.18
N LEU A 9 2.89 -21.28 -13.18
CA LEU A 9 3.07 -21.67 -14.57
C LEU A 9 4.38 -22.45 -14.78
N ILE A 10 5.51 -21.95 -14.25
CA ILE A 10 6.83 -22.59 -14.43
C ILE A 10 7.01 -23.89 -13.64
N SER A 11 6.24 -24.06 -12.56
CA SER A 11 6.27 -25.28 -11.71
C SER A 11 5.38 -26.41 -12.24
N SER A 12 4.52 -26.14 -13.23
CA SER A 12 3.65 -27.16 -13.83
C SER A 12 4.46 -28.23 -14.60
N GLN A 13 4.64 -29.39 -13.97
CA GLN A 13 5.32 -30.54 -14.58
C GLN A 13 4.33 -31.33 -15.44
N GLY A 14 4.69 -31.63 -16.69
CA GLY A 14 3.92 -32.49 -17.60
C GLY A 14 2.84 -31.81 -18.45
N SER A 15 2.45 -30.56 -18.14
CA SER A 15 1.47 -29.78 -18.91
C SER A 15 2.00 -28.43 -19.38
N ARG A 16 3.32 -28.31 -19.54
CA ARG A 16 3.97 -27.04 -19.91
C ARG A 16 3.57 -26.64 -21.34
N PRO A 17 2.95 -25.46 -21.55
CA PRO A 17 2.63 -24.98 -22.89
C PRO A 17 3.88 -24.80 -23.75
N GLN A 18 3.77 -25.08 -25.05
CA GLN A 18 4.91 -24.94 -25.97
C GLN A 18 5.40 -23.48 -26.03
N SER A 19 4.49 -22.51 -26.02
CA SER A 19 4.83 -21.09 -26.01
C SER A 19 5.68 -20.68 -24.79
N LEU A 20 5.47 -21.32 -23.63
CA LEU A 20 6.32 -21.07 -22.45
C LEU A 20 7.75 -21.59 -22.67
N THR A 21 7.89 -22.72 -23.36
CA THR A 21 9.21 -23.30 -23.66
C THR A 21 9.97 -22.43 -24.66
N GLU A 22 9.28 -21.88 -25.66
CA GLU A 22 9.87 -20.97 -26.65
C GLU A 22 10.34 -19.64 -26.04
N MET A 23 9.66 -19.18 -24.98
CA MET A 23 9.99 -17.92 -24.29
C MET A 23 10.69 -18.14 -22.94
N ALA A 24 11.22 -19.34 -22.68
CA ALA A 24 11.81 -19.70 -21.38
C ALA A 24 12.88 -18.69 -20.89
N SER A 25 13.73 -18.23 -21.81
CA SER A 25 14.81 -17.28 -21.52
C SER A 25 14.31 -15.89 -21.10
N GLN A 26 13.05 -15.55 -21.36
CA GLN A 26 12.44 -14.26 -21.00
C GLN A 26 11.67 -14.32 -19.68
N VAL A 27 11.33 -15.52 -19.20
CA VAL A 27 10.49 -15.67 -18.00
C VAL A 27 11.15 -15.09 -16.75
N VAL A 28 12.41 -15.45 -16.49
CA VAL A 28 13.14 -14.95 -15.33
C VAL A 28 13.40 -13.44 -15.44
N PRO A 29 13.87 -12.89 -16.57
CA PRO A 29 13.92 -11.43 -16.77
C PRO A 29 12.61 -10.71 -16.46
N SER A 30 11.47 -11.22 -16.93
CA SER A 30 10.16 -10.63 -16.63
C SER A 30 9.82 -10.70 -15.15
N LEU A 31 10.11 -11.81 -14.47
CA LEU A 31 9.94 -11.94 -13.03
C LEU A 31 10.79 -10.93 -12.25
N LEU A 32 12.03 -10.66 -12.69
CA LEU A 32 12.89 -9.66 -12.04
C LEU A 32 12.30 -8.24 -12.15
N VAL A 33 11.73 -7.88 -13.30
CA VAL A 33 11.03 -6.60 -13.47
C VAL A 33 9.80 -6.53 -12.54
N LEU A 34 9.03 -7.61 -12.44
CA LEU A 34 7.90 -7.67 -11.52
C LEU A 34 8.35 -7.53 -10.07
N PHE A 35 9.48 -8.12 -9.67
CA PHE A 35 10.03 -7.97 -8.32
C PHE A 35 10.49 -6.54 -8.02
N ASP A 36 11.01 -5.81 -9.00
CA ASP A 36 11.34 -4.40 -8.84
C ASP A 36 10.09 -3.52 -8.69
N GLY A 37 9.02 -3.84 -9.41
CA GLY A 37 7.71 -3.24 -9.19
C GLY A 37 7.15 -3.56 -7.80
N LEU A 38 7.25 -4.82 -7.37
CA LEU A 38 6.75 -5.29 -6.08
C LEU A 38 7.49 -4.63 -4.90
N LYS A 39 8.81 -4.46 -4.99
CA LYS A 39 9.59 -3.73 -3.97
C LYS A 39 9.07 -2.30 -3.80
N ARG A 40 8.80 -1.61 -4.91
CA ARG A 40 8.26 -0.24 -4.89
C ARG A 40 6.84 -0.17 -4.33
N ALA A 41 5.99 -1.13 -4.72
CA ALA A 41 4.63 -1.21 -4.19
C ALA A 41 4.60 -1.42 -2.68
N TYR A 42 5.48 -2.29 -2.13
CA TYR A 42 5.60 -2.47 -0.69
C TYR A 42 6.13 -1.23 0.02
N ALA A 43 7.09 -0.52 -0.57
CA ALA A 43 7.61 0.72 0.01
C ALA A 43 6.53 1.81 0.06
N TYR A 44 5.68 1.90 -0.97
CA TYR A 44 4.58 2.85 -1.01
C TYR A 44 3.52 2.54 0.04
N ARG A 45 3.10 1.27 0.18
CA ARG A 45 2.15 0.87 1.23
C ARG A 45 2.68 1.15 2.64
N ALA A 46 3.95 0.82 2.91
CA ALA A 46 4.54 1.09 4.20
C ALA A 46 4.60 2.60 4.54
N GLN A 47 4.67 3.49 3.54
CA GLN A 47 4.60 4.94 3.75
C GLN A 47 3.17 5.42 4.00
N ASP A 48 2.20 4.89 3.25
CA ASP A 48 0.77 5.20 3.42
C ASP A 48 0.23 4.77 4.79
N ASP A 49 0.73 3.62 5.28
CA ASP A 49 0.43 3.13 6.63
C ASP A 49 1.07 4.01 7.72
N GLU A 50 2.29 4.54 7.50
CA GLU A 50 2.97 5.47 8.43
C GLU A 50 2.30 6.86 8.45
N ASP A 51 1.84 7.38 7.30
CA ASP A 51 1.16 8.68 7.20
C ASP A 51 -0.28 8.65 7.77
N SER A 52 -0.88 7.47 7.94
CA SER A 52 -2.21 7.31 8.58
C SER A 52 -2.16 7.20 10.11
N ASP A 53 -0.98 6.99 10.69
CA ASP A 53 -0.78 6.93 12.15
C ASP A 53 -0.38 8.30 12.76
N ASP A 54 -0.22 9.35 11.94
CA ASP A 54 0.12 10.72 12.35
C ASP A 54 -1.11 11.56 12.81
N GLU A 55 -2.12 10.93 13.43
CA GLU A 55 -3.24 11.60 14.12
C GLU A 55 -3.16 11.56 15.66
N GLU A 56 -2.02 11.22 16.25
CA GLU A 56 -1.84 11.35 17.71
C GLU A 56 -0.41 11.78 18.05
N GLU A 57 -0.13 13.09 18.08
CA GLU A 57 0.59 13.81 19.15
C GLU A 57 0.45 15.33 18.89
N GLU A 58 -0.71 15.92 19.23
CA GLU A 58 -0.74 17.36 19.59
C GLU A 58 0.09 17.51 20.87
N ASP A 59 1.38 17.80 20.69
CA ASP A 59 2.30 18.28 21.71
C ASP A 59 1.78 19.63 22.23
N ASP A 60 0.93 19.55 23.25
CA ASP A 60 0.35 20.67 23.99
C ASP A 60 1.44 21.32 24.85
N ASP A 61 2.39 22.00 24.21
CA ASP A 61 3.45 22.77 24.89
C ASP A 61 3.74 24.11 24.18
N TYR A 62 2.69 24.89 23.90
CA TYR A 62 2.81 26.30 23.51
C TYR A 62 2.47 27.25 24.66
N GLU A 63 3.37 27.35 25.64
CA GLU A 63 3.45 28.52 26.52
C GLU A 63 4.08 29.71 25.76
N GLY A 64 3.26 30.69 25.37
CA GLY A 64 3.73 32.05 25.09
C GLY A 64 3.15 32.73 23.85
N GLU A 65 2.07 33.50 24.03
CA GLU A 65 2.18 34.97 24.10
C GLU A 65 0.79 35.59 24.30
N VAL A 66 0.67 36.30 25.41
CA VAL A 66 -0.35 37.30 25.69
C VAL A 66 -0.30 38.38 24.60
N LEU A 67 -1.33 38.45 23.75
CA LEU A 67 -1.68 39.66 23.02
C LEU A 67 -2.89 40.31 23.68
N ASP A 68 -2.58 41.27 24.55
CA ASP A 68 -3.49 42.24 25.11
C ASP A 68 -3.75 43.36 24.09
N SER A 69 -5.04 43.71 23.91
CA SER A 69 -5.63 44.97 23.40
C SER A 69 -5.31 45.46 21.96
N ASP A 70 -6.32 45.73 21.11
CA ASP A 70 -7.03 47.02 21.08
C ASP A 70 -8.17 47.10 20.03
N GLU A 71 -9.13 47.99 20.30
CA GLU A 71 -10.23 48.60 19.50
C GLU A 71 -10.42 48.29 17.99
N ASP A 72 -11.67 47.94 17.59
CA ASP A 72 -12.51 48.84 16.76
C ASP A 72 -13.94 48.30 16.53
N ASP A 73 -14.92 49.03 17.06
CA ASP A 73 -16.36 48.91 16.79
C ASP A 73 -16.69 49.71 15.51
N VAL A 74 -17.05 49.02 14.42
CA VAL A 74 -17.49 49.67 13.17
C VAL A 74 -18.78 49.06 12.62
N GLU A 75 -19.89 49.51 13.21
CA GLU A 75 -21.19 49.89 12.62
C GLU A 75 -21.48 49.41 11.16
N GLY A 76 -21.84 48.13 11.01
CA GLY A 76 -22.08 47.48 9.71
C GLY A 76 -23.47 47.62 9.07
N GLN A 77 -24.41 48.39 9.64
CA GLN A 77 -25.78 48.50 9.07
C GLN A 77 -25.88 49.48 7.89
N ASP A 78 -25.12 50.58 7.89
CA ASP A 78 -25.22 51.60 6.84
C ASP A 78 -24.60 51.17 5.51
N TYR A 79 -23.65 50.22 5.53
CA TYR A 79 -23.01 49.68 4.33
C TYR A 79 -23.97 48.80 3.51
N LEU A 80 -24.72 47.91 4.19
CA LEU A 80 -25.72 47.04 3.56
C LEU A 80 -26.88 47.83 2.93
N GLN A 81 -27.30 48.94 3.55
CA GLN A 81 -28.38 49.76 3.03
C GLN A 81 -27.96 50.58 1.79
N ARG A 82 -26.67 50.89 1.64
CA ARG A 82 -26.13 51.56 0.44
C ARG A 82 -26.08 50.62 -0.77
N LEU A 83 -25.71 49.35 -0.57
CA LEU A 83 -25.70 48.32 -1.63
C LEU A 83 -27.10 48.08 -2.21
N ALA A 84 -28.11 47.92 -1.34
CA ALA A 84 -29.50 47.69 -1.78
C ALA A 84 -30.10 48.87 -2.56
N ARG A 85 -29.66 50.10 -2.26
CA ARG A 85 -30.14 51.31 -2.95
C ARG A 85 -29.51 51.48 -4.34
N GLN A 86 -28.32 50.94 -4.55
CA GLN A 86 -27.60 51.01 -5.82
C GLN A 86 -28.15 50.02 -6.86
N ALA A 87 -28.64 48.85 -6.43
CA ALA A 87 -29.26 47.85 -7.31
C ALA A 87 -30.60 48.29 -7.93
N LYS A 88 -31.27 49.29 -7.35
CA LYS A 88 -32.59 49.75 -7.80
C LYS A 88 -32.56 50.93 -8.79
N LYS A 89 -31.40 51.50 -9.11
CA LYS A 89 -31.34 52.80 -9.80
C LYS A 89 -30.92 52.79 -11.27
N GLU A 90 -30.51 51.68 -11.89
CA GLU A 90 -30.22 51.70 -13.33
C GLU A 90 -30.70 50.43 -14.06
N SER A 91 -32.00 50.37 -14.35
CA SER A 91 -32.44 49.80 -15.63
C SER A 91 -33.39 50.80 -16.33
N PRO A 92 -33.21 51.12 -17.64
CA PRO A 92 -33.81 52.32 -18.23
C PRO A 92 -35.13 52.12 -19.00
N PHE A 93 -35.85 51.00 -18.92
CA PHE A 93 -37.13 50.84 -19.67
C PHE A 93 -38.23 50.05 -18.93
N PRO A 94 -39.52 50.35 -19.20
CA PRO A 94 -40.58 50.30 -18.20
C PRO A 94 -41.34 48.96 -18.15
N VAL A 95 -41.71 48.59 -16.93
CA VAL A 95 -42.76 47.61 -16.65
C VAL A 95 -44.11 48.18 -17.11
N THR A 96 -44.75 47.58 -18.12
CA THR A 96 -46.22 47.55 -18.28
C THR A 96 -46.67 46.55 -19.34
N SER A 97 -47.81 45.91 -19.07
CA SER A 97 -48.80 45.39 -20.04
C SER A 97 -48.69 43.94 -20.52
N ALA A 98 -49.67 43.16 -20.05
CA ALA A 98 -50.45 42.15 -20.75
C ALA A 98 -50.10 41.75 -22.20
N THR A 99 -49.96 40.42 -22.37
CA THR A 99 -50.12 39.55 -23.56
C THR A 99 -49.08 39.66 -24.68
N ILE A 100 -48.36 38.55 -24.94
CA ILE A 100 -48.18 37.86 -26.25
C ILE A 100 -47.34 36.58 -26.02
N GLU A 101 -47.76 35.51 -26.70
CA GLU A 101 -47.13 34.17 -26.82
C GLU A 101 -45.81 34.19 -27.61
N ASP A 102 -45.13 33.04 -27.60
CA ASP A 102 -44.01 32.55 -28.44
C ASP A 102 -42.54 32.77 -28.01
N ASP A 103 -41.96 31.60 -27.69
CA ASP A 103 -40.62 31.10 -27.97
C ASP A 103 -39.39 31.93 -27.58
N GLN A 104 -38.77 31.49 -26.49
CA GLN A 104 -37.33 31.31 -26.44
C GLN A 104 -36.98 30.18 -25.46
N GLU A 105 -36.31 29.17 -26.01
CA GLU A 105 -35.62 28.08 -25.34
C GLU A 105 -34.59 28.68 -24.38
N ASP A 106 -34.90 28.69 -23.08
CA ASP A 106 -33.87 28.78 -22.04
C ASP A 106 -33.74 27.37 -21.45
N ASP A 107 -32.74 26.69 -22.00
CA ASP A 107 -32.22 25.39 -21.62
C ASP A 107 -31.49 25.57 -20.28
N ASP A 108 -32.23 25.54 -19.17
CA ASP A 108 -31.68 25.46 -17.83
C ASP A 108 -31.20 24.01 -17.58
N GLU A 109 -30.19 23.58 -18.34
CA GLU A 109 -29.35 22.40 -18.09
C GLU A 109 -28.09 22.84 -17.33
N ASP A 110 -28.22 23.15 -16.05
CA ASP A 110 -27.12 23.06 -15.09
C ASP A 110 -27.52 22.01 -14.04
N ASP A 111 -27.64 20.76 -14.51
CA ASP A 111 -27.50 19.58 -13.66
C ASP A 111 -25.98 19.49 -13.42
N GLU A 112 -25.52 20.05 -12.29
CA GLU A 112 -24.17 19.80 -11.80
C GLU A 112 -24.06 18.29 -11.62
N GLU A 113 -23.50 17.62 -12.63
CA GLU A 113 -23.05 16.23 -12.54
C GLU A 113 -22.09 16.17 -11.35
N ASP A 114 -22.66 15.78 -10.22
CA ASP A 114 -21.95 15.24 -9.06
C ASP A 114 -21.22 14.01 -9.62
N ASP A 115 -20.03 14.25 -10.17
CA ASP A 115 -19.06 13.24 -10.60
C ASP A 115 -18.43 12.58 -9.36
N ASP A 116 -19.27 12.31 -8.36
CA ASP A 116 -19.18 11.13 -7.51
C ASP A 116 -19.35 9.94 -8.48
N GLU A 117 -18.31 9.66 -9.26
CA GLU A 117 -18.09 8.36 -9.87
C GLU A 117 -18.27 7.34 -8.73
N GLU A 118 -19.50 6.81 -8.59
CA GLU A 118 -19.87 5.85 -7.55
C GLU A 118 -18.78 4.78 -7.54
N GLU A 119 -17.93 4.78 -6.51
CA GLU A 119 -16.91 3.76 -6.35
C GLU A 119 -17.64 2.42 -6.43
N THR A 120 -17.44 1.72 -7.54
CA THR A 120 -18.16 0.50 -7.79
C THR A 120 -17.71 -0.50 -6.74
N ALA A 121 -18.61 -1.38 -6.32
CA ALA A 121 -18.31 -2.40 -5.31
C ALA A 121 -17.12 -3.35 -5.68
N LEU A 122 -16.54 -3.19 -6.88
CA LEU A 122 -15.34 -3.88 -7.33
C LEU A 122 -14.03 -3.18 -6.92
N GLU A 123 -14.01 -1.86 -6.70
CA GLU A 123 -12.78 -1.14 -6.33
C GLU A 123 -12.35 -1.40 -4.88
N SER A 124 -13.29 -1.75 -4.00
CA SER A 124 -13.02 -2.15 -2.61
C SER A 124 -12.82 -3.65 -2.41
N PHE A 125 -12.80 -4.45 -3.49
CA PHE A 125 -12.62 -5.89 -3.35
C PHE A 125 -11.18 -6.25 -2.98
N THR A 126 -10.96 -6.63 -1.72
CA THR A 126 -9.67 -7.14 -1.23
C THR A 126 -9.62 -8.66 -1.29
N THR A 127 -8.43 -9.21 -1.53
CA THR A 127 -8.18 -10.64 -1.49
C THR A 127 -7.48 -11.02 -0.17
N PRO A 128 -7.54 -12.29 0.25
CA PRO A 128 -6.76 -12.76 1.40
C PRO A 128 -5.24 -12.56 1.25
N LEU A 129 -4.75 -12.26 0.05
CA LEU A 129 -3.35 -11.94 -0.21
C LEU A 129 -3.02 -10.47 0.08
N ASP A 130 -4.03 -9.61 0.18
CA ASP A 130 -3.89 -8.19 0.50
C ASP A 130 -3.85 -7.94 2.01
N GLU A 131 -4.22 -8.93 2.83
CA GLU A 131 -4.12 -8.88 4.29
C GLU A 131 -2.66 -8.78 4.77
N GLU A 132 -2.39 -7.95 5.76
CA GLU A 132 -1.03 -7.72 6.30
C GLU A 132 -0.39 -9.01 6.86
N ASP A 133 -1.20 -9.85 7.50
CA ASP A 133 -0.80 -11.14 8.08
C ASP A 133 -0.88 -12.31 7.06
N CYS A 134 -0.83 -12.01 5.75
CA CYS A 134 -0.82 -13.03 4.71
C CYS A 134 0.38 -13.99 4.88
N PRO A 135 0.16 -15.32 4.99
CA PRO A 135 1.24 -16.29 5.15
C PRO A 135 2.00 -16.56 3.84
N VAL A 136 1.53 -16.04 2.71
CA VAL A 136 2.09 -16.29 1.38
C VAL A 136 2.95 -15.11 0.96
N ASP A 137 4.27 -15.29 0.96
CA ASP A 137 5.21 -14.28 0.46
C ASP A 137 5.73 -14.64 -0.94
N GLU A 138 5.63 -13.71 -1.89
CA GLU A 138 6.00 -13.94 -3.29
C GLU A 138 7.49 -14.21 -3.49
N TYR A 139 8.37 -13.61 -2.68
CA TYR A 139 9.81 -13.85 -2.77
C TYR A 139 10.14 -15.27 -2.29
N MET A 140 9.52 -15.71 -1.20
CA MET A 140 9.67 -17.07 -0.67
C MET A 140 9.17 -18.10 -1.67
N VAL A 141 7.95 -17.92 -2.20
CA VAL A 141 7.35 -18.84 -3.18
C VAL A 141 8.22 -18.95 -4.43
N PHE A 142 8.67 -17.82 -4.99
CA PHE A 142 9.53 -17.84 -6.17
C PHE A 142 10.84 -18.57 -5.92
N LYS A 143 11.50 -18.31 -4.78
CA LYS A 143 12.74 -19.00 -4.42
C LYS A 143 12.53 -20.50 -4.28
N GLU A 144 11.49 -20.93 -3.59
CA GLU A 144 11.15 -22.35 -3.44
C GLU A 144 10.88 -23.02 -4.78
N VAL A 145 10.11 -22.37 -5.66
CA VAL A 145 9.81 -22.88 -7.00
C VAL A 145 11.09 -23.02 -7.83
N MET A 146 11.97 -22.02 -7.83
CA MET A 146 13.23 -22.08 -8.58
C MET A 146 14.16 -23.18 -8.05
N GLN A 147 14.24 -23.35 -6.73
CA GLN A 147 15.02 -24.42 -6.10
C GLN A 147 14.43 -25.81 -6.39
N ALA A 148 13.10 -25.95 -6.34
CA ALA A 148 12.41 -27.17 -6.70
C ALA A 148 12.72 -27.53 -8.16
N ILE A 149 12.55 -26.59 -9.10
CA ILE A 149 12.86 -26.79 -10.52
C ILE A 149 14.34 -27.19 -10.70
N GLN A 150 15.27 -26.53 -10.02
CA GLN A 150 16.70 -26.89 -10.09
C GLN A 150 16.95 -28.34 -9.67
N SER A 151 16.22 -28.85 -8.68
CA SER A 151 16.35 -30.21 -8.18
C SER A 151 15.65 -31.27 -9.04
N THR A 152 14.45 -30.96 -9.56
CA THR A 152 13.61 -31.92 -10.28
C THR A 152 13.82 -31.91 -11.79
N ASP A 153 14.10 -30.74 -12.37
CA ASP A 153 14.29 -30.53 -13.81
C ASP A 153 15.44 -29.53 -14.07
N PRO A 154 16.71 -29.98 -13.96
CA PRO A 154 17.87 -29.13 -14.17
C PRO A 154 17.96 -28.55 -15.58
N MET A 155 17.40 -29.24 -16.59
CA MET A 155 17.40 -28.74 -17.97
C MET A 155 16.47 -27.54 -18.09
N TRP A 156 15.28 -27.61 -17.47
CA TRP A 156 14.36 -26.49 -17.44
C TRP A 156 14.90 -25.31 -16.65
N PHE A 157 15.53 -25.57 -15.49
CA PHE A 157 16.23 -24.52 -14.75
C PHE A 157 17.26 -23.80 -15.64
N ASN A 158 18.10 -24.55 -16.37
CA ASN A 158 19.06 -23.96 -17.29
C ASN A 158 18.38 -23.15 -18.40
N ALA A 159 17.28 -23.64 -18.98
CA ALA A 159 16.56 -22.91 -20.01
C ALA A 159 16.02 -21.55 -19.51
N LEU A 160 15.63 -21.49 -18.23
CA LEU A 160 15.16 -20.27 -17.58
C LEU A 160 16.30 -19.29 -17.24
N THR A 161 17.48 -19.79 -16.87
CA THR A 161 18.57 -18.96 -16.31
C THR A 161 19.76 -18.73 -17.24
N SER A 162 19.93 -19.52 -18.30
CA SER A 162 21.14 -19.46 -19.16
C SER A 162 21.25 -18.16 -19.95
N GLY A 163 20.12 -17.49 -20.21
CA GLY A 163 20.07 -16.23 -20.96
C GLY A 163 20.28 -14.97 -20.12
N LEU A 164 20.47 -15.11 -18.80
CA LEU A 164 20.56 -13.96 -17.90
C LEU A 164 21.87 -13.21 -18.05
N SER A 165 21.77 -11.87 -18.17
CA SER A 165 22.93 -10.98 -18.10
C SER A 165 23.56 -11.00 -16.69
N GLY A 166 24.80 -10.52 -16.55
CA GLY A 166 25.45 -10.45 -15.23
C GLY A 166 24.67 -9.60 -14.22
N GLU A 167 24.01 -8.53 -14.68
CA GLU A 167 23.13 -7.70 -13.87
C GLU A 167 21.87 -8.46 -13.43
N GLN A 168 21.23 -9.18 -14.36
CA GLN A 168 20.05 -9.99 -14.04
C GLN A 168 20.38 -11.15 -13.09
N GLN A 169 21.55 -11.77 -13.22
CA GLN A 169 22.02 -12.78 -12.29
C GLN A 169 22.22 -12.21 -10.88
N LYS A 170 22.76 -10.99 -10.79
CA LYS A 170 22.89 -10.29 -9.51
C LYS A 170 21.51 -9.96 -8.92
N ALA A 171 20.59 -9.42 -9.72
CA ALA A 171 19.23 -9.13 -9.29
C ALA A 171 18.51 -10.39 -8.78
N LEU A 172 18.70 -11.53 -9.45
CA LEU A 172 18.16 -12.82 -9.01
C LEU A 172 18.73 -13.25 -7.64
N GLN A 173 20.04 -13.07 -7.41
CA GLN A 173 20.67 -13.33 -6.11
C GLN A 173 20.11 -12.41 -5.03
N GLU A 174 19.89 -11.13 -5.33
CA GLU A 174 19.29 -10.16 -4.40
C GLU A 174 17.85 -10.53 -4.03
N VAL A 175 17.05 -11.01 -4.98
CA VAL A 175 15.70 -11.56 -4.72
C VAL A 175 15.77 -12.76 -3.78
N TYR A 176 16.72 -13.67 -3.97
CA TYR A 176 16.90 -14.81 -3.06
C TYR A 176 17.32 -14.42 -1.65
N LEU A 177 18.19 -13.41 -1.52
CA LEU A 177 18.60 -12.88 -0.24
C LEU A 177 17.41 -12.24 0.49
N LEU A 178 16.60 -11.46 -0.23
CA LEU A 178 15.40 -10.83 0.34
C LEU A 178 14.39 -11.89 0.80
N ALA A 179 14.21 -12.96 0.02
CA ALA A 179 13.35 -14.09 0.42
C ALA A 179 13.79 -14.71 1.75
N ASP A 180 15.11 -14.89 1.96
CA ASP A 180 15.63 -15.43 3.23
C ASP A 180 15.40 -14.49 4.40
N GLN A 181 15.66 -13.19 4.20
CA GLN A 181 15.42 -12.17 5.22
C GLN A 181 13.94 -12.15 5.64
N ARG A 182 13.03 -12.17 4.66
CA ARG A 182 11.60 -12.21 4.92
C ARG A 182 11.16 -13.48 5.64
N ARG A 183 11.72 -14.65 5.27
CA ARG A 183 11.42 -15.91 5.97
C ARG A 183 11.85 -15.85 7.43
N ALA A 184 13.06 -15.39 7.69
CA ALA A 184 13.57 -15.24 9.06
C ALA A 184 12.73 -14.25 9.88
N ALA A 185 12.31 -13.13 9.28
CA ALA A 185 11.44 -12.15 9.93
C ALA A 185 10.05 -12.73 10.25
N ALA A 186 9.42 -13.42 9.30
CA ALA A 186 8.13 -14.08 9.49
C ALA A 186 8.20 -15.18 10.57
N GLU A 187 9.26 -15.99 10.58
CA GLU A 187 9.49 -17.00 11.61
C GLU A 187 9.68 -16.36 13.00
N SER A 188 10.40 -15.24 13.08
CA SER A 188 10.61 -14.50 14.34
C SER A 188 9.28 -13.94 14.87
N ARG A 189 8.47 -13.30 14.03
CA ARG A 189 7.12 -12.81 14.40
C ARG A 189 6.21 -13.96 14.86
N ARG A 190 6.30 -15.13 14.21
CA ARG A 190 5.53 -16.31 14.62
C ARG A 190 5.95 -16.84 15.99
N ILE A 191 7.24 -16.80 16.33
CA ILE A 191 7.75 -17.19 17.65
C ILE A 191 7.30 -16.20 18.72
N GLU A 192 7.32 -14.89 18.41
CA GLU A 192 6.83 -13.85 19.31
C GLU A 192 5.32 -13.98 19.59
N LYS A 193 4.49 -14.09 18.53
CA LYS A 193 3.03 -14.28 18.64
C LYS A 193 2.65 -15.58 19.38
N SER A 194 3.53 -16.59 19.42
CA SER A 194 3.31 -17.85 20.15
C SER A 194 3.82 -17.86 21.60
N GLY A 195 4.22 -16.70 22.14
CA GLY A 195 4.62 -16.54 23.54
C GLY A 195 6.12 -16.75 23.79
N GLY A 196 6.95 -16.65 22.75
CA GLY A 196 8.41 -16.73 22.84
C GLY A 196 8.95 -18.17 22.80
N TYR A 197 10.30 -18.30 22.82
CA TYR A 197 10.97 -19.59 22.70
C TYR A 197 10.73 -20.47 23.95
N VAL A 198 10.04 -21.60 23.77
CA VAL A 198 9.79 -22.56 24.84
C VAL A 198 11.06 -23.39 25.10
N PHE A 199 11.75 -23.13 26.22
CA PHE A 199 12.86 -23.96 26.67
C PHE A 199 12.35 -25.34 27.11
N GLN A 200 12.48 -26.34 26.24
CA GLN A 200 12.04 -27.71 26.53
C GLN A 200 12.84 -28.42 27.65
N ASN A 201 13.90 -27.80 28.18
CA ASN A 201 14.70 -28.33 29.29
C ASN A 201 15.14 -27.22 30.27
N GLN A 202 14.20 -26.65 31.03
CA GLN A 202 14.55 -26.03 32.32
C GLN A 202 14.50 -27.09 33.42
N THR A 203 15.55 -27.91 33.52
CA THR A 203 15.84 -28.53 34.82
C THR A 203 16.45 -27.45 35.70
N VAL A 204 15.61 -26.66 36.37
CA VAL A 204 16.07 -25.77 37.43
C VAL A 204 16.66 -26.65 38.52
N PRO A 205 17.96 -26.59 38.84
CA PRO A 205 18.52 -27.40 39.90
C PRO A 205 17.79 -27.05 41.20
N THR A 206 17.14 -28.03 41.84
CA THR A 206 16.36 -27.83 43.07
C THR A 206 17.20 -27.40 44.27
N SER A 207 18.52 -27.36 44.14
CA SER A 207 19.44 -26.84 45.15
C SER A 207 20.61 -26.14 44.49
N PHE A 208 20.70 -24.82 44.72
CA PHE A 208 21.91 -24.04 44.46
C PHE A 208 22.70 -23.95 45.77
N ASN A 209 23.84 -24.63 45.84
CA ASN A 209 24.64 -24.67 47.08
C ASN A 209 25.48 -23.38 47.22
N PHE A 210 25.02 -22.43 48.04
CA PHE A 210 25.79 -21.25 48.46
C PHE A 210 26.78 -21.53 49.60
N GLY A 211 26.83 -22.76 50.11
CA GLY A 211 27.70 -23.14 51.22
C GLY A 211 29.03 -23.69 50.73
N GLY A 212 29.99 -22.81 50.42
CA GLY A 212 31.40 -23.17 50.48
C GLY A 212 31.74 -23.56 51.91
N ALA A 213 32.14 -24.82 52.13
CA ALA A 213 32.56 -25.28 53.44
C ALA A 213 33.79 -24.48 53.91
N PRO A 214 33.84 -24.02 55.18
CA PRO A 214 35.04 -23.38 55.70
C PRO A 214 36.15 -24.43 55.76
N LEU A 215 37.29 -24.12 55.15
CA LEU A 215 38.50 -24.92 55.26
C LEU A 215 38.92 -24.98 56.73
N CYS A 216 39.02 -26.20 57.25
CA CYS A 216 39.61 -26.49 58.56
C CYS A 216 41.11 -26.19 58.57
#